data_AF-A0A953TGY8-F1
#
_entry.id   AF-A0A953TGY8-F1
#
_cell.length_a   1.000
_cell.length_b   1.000
_cell.length_c   1.000
_cell.angle_alpha   90.00
_cell.angle_beta   90.00
_cell.angle_gamma   90.00
#
_symmetry.space_group_name_H-M   'P 1'
#
loop_
_entity.id
_entity.type
_entity.pdbx_description
1 polymer ?
#
loop_
_entity_poly.entity_id
_entity_poly.type
_entity_poly.pdbx_seq_one_letter_code
_entity_poly.pdbx_strand_id
1 'polypeptide(L)' 'MATARNRSHKHFQLDAVKIKRAQRVLRAKTETEAIERALDIAIAEHERNRLALEATERFVRSGIEIKDVYGTLGD' A
#
# COMPACT_ATOMS: atom_id res chain seq x y z
N MET A 1 0.50 -7.41 -19.71
CA MET A 1 -0.23 -6.38 -18.93
C MET A 1 -1.62 -6.23 -19.54
N ALA A 2 -2.68 -6.54 -18.80
CA ALA A 2 -4.03 -6.36 -19.30
C ALA A 2 -4.32 -4.87 -19.45
N THR A 3 -4.41 -4.39 -20.69
CA THR A 3 -4.84 -3.02 -20.99
C THR A 3 -6.32 -2.92 -20.64
N ALA A 4 -6.64 -2.26 -19.51
CA ALA A 4 -8.01 -1.99 -19.11
C ALA A 4 -8.75 -1.22 -20.22
N ARG A 5 -9.82 -1.82 -20.75
CA ARG A 5 -10.62 -1.31 -21.89
C ARG A 5 -11.45 -0.04 -21.57
N ASN A 6 -11.33 0.56 -20.39
CA ASN A 6 -12.18 1.66 -19.93
C ASN A 6 -11.37 2.81 -19.29
N ARG A 7 -10.39 3.34 -20.01
CA ARG A 7 -9.67 4.56 -19.57
C ARG A 7 -10.49 5.79 -19.94
N SER A 8 -10.89 6.57 -18.93
CA SER A 8 -11.49 7.90 -19.12
C SER A 8 -10.44 8.98 -18.84
N HIS A 9 -10.36 10.00 -19.68
CA HIS A 9 -9.52 11.15 -19.41
C HIS A 9 -10.16 12.00 -18.32
N LYS A 10 -9.48 12.13 -17.17
CA LYS A 10 -9.91 12.96 -16.04
C LYS A 10 -8.90 14.08 -15.80
N HIS A 11 -9.39 15.28 -15.53
CA HIS A 11 -8.56 16.44 -15.22
C HIS A 11 -8.49 16.63 -13.71
N PHE A 12 -7.40 16.19 -13.10
CA PHE A 12 -7.14 16.38 -11.67
C PHE A 12 -6.08 17.46 -11.47
N GLN A 13 -6.24 18.29 -10.44
CA GLN A 13 -5.19 19.17 -9.96
C GLN A 13 -4.30 18.37 -9.00
N LEU A 14 -3.10 18.02 -9.46
CA LEU A 14 -2.12 17.25 -8.71
C LEU A 14 -0.80 18.00 -8.63
N ASP A 15 -0.07 17.79 -7.54
CA ASP A 15 1.26 18.36 -7.36
C ASP A 15 2.26 17.73 -8.34
N ALA A 16 2.72 18.54 -9.29
CA ALA A 16 3.66 18.12 -10.32
C ALA A 16 4.99 17.61 -9.74
N VAL A 17 5.46 18.16 -8.61
CA VAL A 17 6.71 17.71 -7.97
C VAL A 17 6.55 16.30 -7.43
N LYS A 18 5.39 16.00 -6.82
CA LYS A 18 5.08 14.63 -6.35
C LYS A 18 5.00 13.64 -7.51
N ILE A 19 4.37 14.02 -8.62
CA ILE A 19 4.29 13.16 -9.82
C ILE A 19 5.69 12.86 -10.37
N LYS A 20 6.54 13.88 -10.52
CA LYS A 20 7.92 13.68 -10.99
C LYS A 20 8.73 12.80 -10.05
N ARG A 21 8.55 12.95 -8.74
CA ARG A 21 9.20 12.08 -7.74
C ARG A 21 8.72 10.64 -7.87
N ALA A 22 7.40 10.43 -7.96
CA ALA A 22 6.81 9.11 -8.17
C ALA A 22 7.33 8.46 -9.46
N GLN A 23 7.42 9.21 -10.56
CA GLN A 23 7.97 8.71 -11.83
C GLN A 23 9.40 8.19 -11.68
N ARG A 24 10.27 8.91 -10.95
CA ARG A 24 11.66 8.49 -10.69
C ARG A 24 11.73 7.25 -9.81
N VAL A 25 10.99 7.25 -8.70
CA VAL A 25 10.97 6.14 -7.73
C VAL A 25 10.45 4.85 -8.37
N LEU A 26 9.36 4.96 -9.14
CA LEU A 26 8.71 3.82 -9.80
C LEU A 26 9.33 3.46 -11.15
N ARG A 27 10.40 4.17 -11.57
CA ARG A 27 11.07 4.03 -12.87
C ARG A 27 10.08 3.96 -14.03
N ALA A 28 9.07 4.84 -13.99
CA ALA A 28 8.02 4.90 -14.99
C ALA A 28 8.46 5.78 -16.18
N LYS A 29 8.07 5.38 -17.38
CA LYS A 29 8.38 6.10 -18.62
C LYS A 29 7.56 7.39 -18.73
N THR A 30 6.32 7.39 -18.24
CA THR A 30 5.41 8.54 -18.29
C THR A 30 4.80 8.87 -16.93
N GLU A 31 4.28 10.08 -16.80
CA GLU A 31 3.55 10.51 -15.59
C GLU A 31 2.27 9.68 -15.38
N THR A 32 1.53 9.40 -16.45
CA THR A 32 0.35 8.52 -16.39
C THR A 32 0.73 7.13 -15.89
N GLU A 33 1.80 6.55 -16.41
CA GLU A 33 2.28 5.25 -15.94
C GLU A 33 2.71 5.30 -14.48
N ALA A 34 3.36 6.38 -14.04
CA ALA A 34 3.74 6.57 -12.64
C ALA A 34 2.50 6.60 -11.73
N ILE A 35 1.45 7.31 -12.14
CA ILE A 35 0.19 7.42 -11.38
C ILE A 35 -0.52 6.07 -11.32
N GLU A 36 -0.69 5.38 -12.46
CA GLU A 36 -1.35 4.07 -12.50
C GLU A 36 -0.61 3.05 -11.62
N ARG A 37 0.72 2.96 -11.74
CA ARG A 37 1.52 2.07 -10.89
C ARG A 37 1.44 2.43 -9.40
N ALA A 38 1.41 3.72 -9.07
CA ALA A 38 1.27 4.17 -7.68
C ALA A 38 -0.08 3.74 -7.08
N LEU A 39 -1.15 3.81 -7.87
CA LEU A 39 -2.48 3.33 -7.46
C LEU A 39 -2.50 1.81 -7.27
N ASP A 40 -1.92 1.05 -8.20
CA ASP A 40 -1.81 -0.41 -8.09
C ASP A 40 -1.08 -0.81 -6.80
N ILE A 41 0.03 -0.13 -6.48
CA ILE A 41 0.81 -0.40 -5.27
C ILE A 41 -0.01 -0.09 -4.02
N ALA A 42 -0.70 1.05 -3.97
CA ALA A 42 -1.49 1.45 -2.81
C ALA A 42 -2.65 0.46 -2.54
N ILE A 43 -3.32 -0.02 -3.59
CA ILE A 43 -4.37 -1.04 -3.47
C ILE A 43 -3.77 -2.36 -2.96
N ALA A 44 -2.69 -2.83 -3.59
CA ALA A 44 -2.04 -4.08 -3.21
C ALA A 44 -1.45 -4.04 -1.78
N GLU A 45 -0.97 -2.88 -1.33
CA GLU A 45 -0.53 -2.68 0.05
C GLU A 45 -1.69 -2.72 1.03
N HIS A 46 -2.81 -2.07 0.72
CA HIS A 46 -4.00 -2.15 1.54
C HIS A 46 -4.53 -3.59 1.68
N GLU A 47 -4.60 -4.34 0.59
CA GLU A 47 -5.03 -5.74 0.61
C GLU A 47 -4.11 -6.63 1.46
N ARG A 48 -2.78 -6.47 1.32
CA ARG A 48 -1.80 -7.18 2.13
C ARG A 48 -1.93 -6.84 3.62
N ASN A 49 -2.10 -5.56 3.93
CA ASN A 49 -2.24 -5.09 5.30
C ASN A 49 -3.55 -5.56 5.94
N ARG A 50 -4.62 -5.70 5.15
CA ARG A 50 -5.92 -6.16 5.66
C ARG A 50 -5.82 -7.54 6.31
N LEU A 51 -5.15 -8.50 5.68
CA LEU A 51 -5.00 -9.85 6.23
C LEU A 51 -4.16 -9.86 7.50
N ALA A 52 -3.05 -9.10 7.53
CA ALA A 52 -2.22 -8.98 8.72
C ALA A 52 -2.97 -8.31 9.88
N LEU A 53 -3.77 -7.28 9.58
CA LEU A 53 -4.58 -6.60 10.58
C LEU A 53 -5.69 -7.51 11.12
N GLU A 54 -6.44 -8.19 10.25
CA GLU A 54 -7.47 -9.16 10.65
C GLU A 54 -6.89 -10.29 11.51
N ALA A 55 -5.70 -10.81 11.14
CA ALA A 55 -5.00 -11.82 11.94
C ALA A 55 -4.58 -11.27 13.30
N THR A 56 -4.05 -10.04 13.34
CA THR A 56 -3.65 -9.35 14.58
C THR A 56 -4.86 -9.11 15.48
N GLU A 57 -5.98 -8.65 14.93
CA GLU A 57 -7.22 -8.43 15.68
C GLU A 57 -7.77 -9.74 16.27
N ARG A 58 -7.78 -10.83 15.49
CA ARG A 58 -8.17 -12.15 15.99
C ARG A 58 -7.22 -12.64 17.08
N PHE A 59 -5.93 -12.44 16.89
CA PHE A 59 -4.91 -12.80 17.86
C PHE A 59 -5.10 -12.05 19.19
N VAL A 60 -5.23 -10.72 19.15
CA VAL A 60 -5.49 -9.90 20.35
C VAL A 60 -6.80 -10.30 21.04
N ARG A 61 -7.87 -10.60 20.28
CA ARG A 61 -9.16 -11.03 20.82
C ARG A 61 -9.17 -12.47 21.34
N SER A 62 -8.24 -13.31 20.92
CA SER A 62 -8.23 -14.75 21.27
C SER A 62 -7.89 -15.04 22.74
N GLY A 63 -7.44 -14.02 23.50
CA GLY A 63 -7.10 -14.17 24.91
C GLY A 63 -5.85 -15.01 25.18
N ILE A 64 -4.99 -15.19 24.16
CA ILE A 64 -3.72 -15.89 24.30
C ILE A 64 -2.77 -15.06 25.17
N GLU A 65 -2.26 -15.66 26.25
CA GLU A 65 -1.16 -15.09 27.04
C GLU A 65 0.16 -15.26 26.29
N ILE A 66 0.75 -14.14 25.88
CA ILE A 66 2.09 -14.11 25.30
C ILE A 66 3.08 -13.99 26.44
N LYS A 67 3.85 -15.05 26.69
CA LYS A 67 5.02 -14.96 27.56
C LYS A 67 6.17 -14.35 26.77
N ASP A 68 6.67 -13.21 27.22
CA ASP A 68 7.92 -12.67 26.69
C ASP A 68 9.08 -13.55 27.14
N VAL A 69 9.58 -14.36 26.21
CA VAL A 69 10.68 -15.29 26.44
C VAL A 69 12.01 -14.55 26.58
N TYR A 70 12.11 -13.33 26.06
CA TYR A 70 13.34 -12.54 26.04
C TYR A 70 13.38 -11.49 27.16
N GLY A 71 12.28 -11.28 27.88
CA GLY A 71 12.19 -10.33 28.99
C GLY A 71 12.47 -8.87 28.60
N THR A 72 12.24 -8.54 27.34
CA THR A 72 12.46 -7.22 26.74
C THR A 72 11.31 -6.25 26.97
N LEU A 73 10.11 -6.78 27.15
CA LEU A 73 8.92 -6.07 27.56
C LEU A 73 8.84 -6.24 29.08
N GLY A 74 9.48 -5.34 29.82
CA GLY A 74 9.47 -5.34 31.28
C GLY A 74 8.05 -5.27 31.86
N ASP A 75 7.93 -5.72 33.10
CA ASP A 75 6.69 -5.91 33.90
C ASP A 75 5.54 -4.92 33.65
#